data_AF-E0RSD2-F1
#
_entry.id   AF-E0RSD2-F1
#
_cell.length_a   1.000
_cell.length_b   1.000
_cell.length_c   1.000
_cell.angle_alpha   90.00
_cell.angle_beta   90.00
_cell.angle_gamma   90.00
#
_symmetry.space_group_name_H-M   'P 1'
#
loop_
_entity.id
_entity.type
_entity.pdbx_description
1 polymer ?
#
loop_
_entity_poly.entity_id
_entity_poly.type
_entity_poly.pdbx_seq_one_letter_code
_entity_poly.pdbx_strand_id
1 'polypeptide(L)'
;MNDAFEDLFSPAFLEAARDYLWLLDRGYPEGDVARLVGNRFRLSRDQRMILYRGVLPSSVSKAHREKQVPLVRILERGSLLVDGYNILLTLLTYRLGRPVFLSTDGFLRDIGGIHGHIHHVKILEEVVEALFSFFETELPGVGIRILLDRPVSHSGDLASALQRRFDVRGLAGEVSVCDSADYELKRAGVLIATSDSAVLSRAGEAFDLAFHVLSYRYHPKRLPDLGRLLSLERKGSSS
;
A
#
# COMPACT_ATOMS: atom_id res chain seq x y z
N MET A 1 -4.88 -1.88 21.37
CA MET A 1 -4.27 -0.98 20.37
C MET A 1 -3.62 0.09 21.23
N ASN A 2 -2.31 0.31 21.14
CA ASN A 2 -1.63 1.23 22.07
C ASN A 2 -2.12 2.67 21.85
N ASP A 3 -2.28 3.43 22.93
CA ASP A 3 -2.78 4.83 22.92
C ASP A 3 -2.05 5.72 21.89
N ALA A 4 -0.76 5.47 21.65
CA ALA A 4 0.05 6.17 20.64
C ALA A 4 -0.46 6.05 19.20
N PHE A 5 -1.23 5.01 18.87
CA PHE A 5 -1.83 4.83 17.54
C PHE A 5 -3.15 5.60 17.38
N GLU A 6 -3.91 5.78 18.45
CA GLU A 6 -5.17 6.53 18.40
C GLU A 6 -4.92 8.04 18.23
N ASP A 7 -3.85 8.56 18.83
CA ASP A 7 -3.43 9.96 18.69
C ASP A 7 -3.11 10.36 17.23
N LEU A 8 -2.67 9.40 16.40
CA LEU A 8 -2.39 9.65 14.98
C LEU A 8 -3.65 10.08 14.21
N PHE A 9 -4.83 9.62 14.62
CA PHE A 9 -6.11 9.92 13.99
C PHE A 9 -7.00 10.80 14.87
N SER A 10 -6.39 11.65 15.70
CA SER A 10 -7.08 12.62 16.57
C SER A 10 -8.03 13.55 15.80
N PRO A 11 -9.02 14.17 16.47
CA PRO A 11 -9.94 15.12 15.84
C PRO A 11 -9.24 16.25 15.08
N ALA A 12 -8.14 16.79 15.63
CA ALA A 12 -7.34 17.82 14.97
C ALA A 12 -6.68 17.31 13.67
N PHE A 13 -6.23 16.05 13.64
CA PHE A 13 -5.74 15.44 12.42
C PHE A 13 -6.86 15.24 11.38
N LEU A 14 -8.06 14.82 11.80
CA LEU A 14 -9.19 14.65 10.89
C LEU A 14 -9.64 15.98 10.29
N GLU A 15 -9.61 17.08 11.06
CA GLU A 15 -9.84 18.43 10.55
C GLU A 15 -8.76 18.81 9.52
N ALA A 16 -7.48 18.58 9.83
CA ALA A 16 -6.39 18.80 8.89
C ALA A 16 -6.56 18.01 7.58
N ALA A 17 -6.98 16.75 7.67
CA ALA A 17 -7.23 15.90 6.52
C ALA A 17 -8.40 16.41 5.65
N ARG A 18 -9.41 17.06 6.23
CA ARG A 18 -10.49 17.70 5.46
C ARG A 18 -10.03 18.97 4.76
N ASP A 19 -9.27 19.82 5.43
CA ASP A 19 -8.68 21.03 4.82
C ASP A 19 -7.76 20.64 3.65
N TYR A 20 -6.93 19.62 3.85
CA TYR A 20 -6.07 19.06 2.82
C TYR A 20 -6.88 18.54 1.63
N LEU A 21 -7.86 17.67 1.86
CA LEU A 21 -8.74 17.15 0.81
C LEU A 21 -9.46 18.26 0.03
N TRP A 22 -9.99 19.26 0.73
CA TRP A 22 -10.70 20.39 0.11
C TRP A 22 -9.79 21.20 -0.82
N LEU A 23 -8.54 21.41 -0.43
CA LEU A 23 -7.54 22.08 -1.27
C LEU A 23 -7.12 21.20 -2.46
N LEU A 24 -6.91 19.90 -2.24
CA LEU A 24 -6.59 18.96 -3.32
C LEU A 24 -7.69 18.90 -4.39
N ASP A 25 -8.96 18.83 -3.98
CA ASP A 25 -10.12 18.81 -4.89
C ASP A 25 -10.24 20.07 -5.75
N ARG A 26 -9.55 21.15 -5.37
CA ARG A 26 -9.48 22.42 -6.12
C ARG A 26 -8.23 22.53 -7.00
N GLY A 27 -7.44 21.47 -7.10
CA GLY A 27 -6.25 21.42 -7.96
C GLY A 27 -5.02 22.10 -7.37
N TYR A 28 -4.98 22.32 -6.05
CA TYR A 28 -3.75 22.81 -5.41
C TYR A 28 -2.67 21.73 -5.38
N PRO A 29 -1.37 22.08 -5.53
CA PRO A 29 -0.28 21.10 -5.54
C PRO A 29 -0.12 20.35 -4.20
N GLU A 30 -0.09 19.02 -4.26
CA GLU A 30 -0.08 18.14 -3.07
C GLU A 30 1.00 18.50 -2.04
N GLY A 31 2.24 18.67 -2.48
CA GLY A 31 3.37 18.96 -1.59
C GLY A 31 3.24 20.30 -0.84
N ASP A 32 2.73 21.34 -1.51
CA ASP A 32 2.54 22.66 -0.90
C ASP A 32 1.40 22.66 0.11
N VAL A 33 0.29 22.01 -0.25
CA VAL A 33 -0.88 21.86 0.64
C VAL A 33 -0.50 21.03 1.86
N ALA A 34 0.24 19.93 1.69
CA ALA A 34 0.65 19.07 2.81
C ALA A 34 1.53 19.83 3.79
N ARG A 35 2.44 20.67 3.28
CA ARG A 35 3.27 21.56 4.11
C ARG A 35 2.42 22.60 4.84
N LEU A 36 1.52 23.29 4.13
CA LEU A 36 0.66 24.33 4.67
C LEU A 36 -0.23 23.81 5.80
N VAL A 37 -1.03 22.77 5.50
CA VAL A 37 -1.94 22.14 6.45
C VAL A 37 -1.18 21.53 7.61
N GLY A 38 -0.10 20.79 7.32
CA GLY A 38 0.73 20.18 8.37
C GLY A 38 1.29 21.22 9.34
N ASN A 39 1.67 22.41 8.86
CA ASN A 39 2.16 23.49 9.72
C ASN A 39 1.04 24.12 10.55
N ARG A 40 -0.12 24.40 9.94
CA ARG A 40 -1.30 24.97 10.61
C ARG A 40 -1.73 24.12 11.81
N PHE A 41 -1.83 22.81 11.61
CA PHE A 41 -2.29 21.86 12.63
C PHE A 41 -1.15 21.27 13.48
N ARG A 42 0.10 21.71 13.26
CA ARG A 42 1.30 21.21 13.96
C ARG A 42 1.44 19.68 13.91
N LEU A 43 1.11 19.10 12.75
CA LEU A 43 1.11 17.65 12.57
C LEU A 43 2.51 17.07 12.77
N SER A 44 2.56 15.91 13.42
CA SER A 44 3.78 15.12 13.58
C SER A 44 4.29 14.60 12.22
N ARG A 45 5.51 14.07 12.18
CA ARG A 45 6.08 13.46 10.96
C ARG A 45 5.18 12.34 10.43
N ASP A 46 4.72 11.46 11.31
CA ASP A 46 3.88 10.32 10.92
C ASP A 46 2.50 10.78 10.45
N GLN A 47 1.87 11.75 11.13
CA GLN A 47 0.61 12.35 10.68
C GLN A 47 0.75 13.01 9.29
N ARG A 48 1.86 13.71 9.03
CA ARG A 48 2.12 14.29 7.70
C ARG A 48 2.25 13.21 6.62
N MET A 49 2.87 12.08 6.95
CA MET A 49 2.97 10.95 6.03
C MET A 49 1.61 10.27 5.79
N ILE A 50 0.79 10.11 6.83
CA ILE A 50 -0.59 9.62 6.69
C ILE A 50 -1.40 10.57 5.81
N LEU A 51 -1.29 11.88 6.03
CA LEU A 51 -1.96 12.90 5.23
C LEU A 51 -1.57 12.80 3.76
N TYR A 52 -0.26 12.84 3.47
CA TYR A 52 0.28 12.87 2.12
C TYR A 52 -0.01 11.58 1.34
N ARG A 53 0.09 10.42 1.99
CA ARG A 53 -0.10 9.12 1.32
C ARG A 53 -1.55 8.65 1.32
N GLY A 54 -2.35 9.06 2.31
CA GLY A 54 -3.68 8.52 2.57
C GLY A 54 -4.86 9.36 2.12
N VAL A 55 -4.65 10.65 1.85
CA VAL A 55 -5.71 11.55 1.40
C VAL A 55 -5.43 11.95 -0.04
N LEU A 56 -6.28 11.47 -0.96
CA LEU A 56 -6.19 11.76 -2.38
C LEU A 56 -7.39 12.62 -2.80
N PRO A 57 -7.31 13.37 -3.91
CA PRO A 57 -8.48 14.03 -4.47
C PRO A 57 -9.65 13.05 -4.62
N SER A 58 -10.87 13.52 -4.41
CA SER A 58 -12.11 12.73 -4.45
C SER A 58 -12.28 12.03 -5.79
N SER A 59 -11.93 12.70 -6.89
CA SER A 59 -11.97 12.15 -8.25
C SER A 59 -10.96 11.00 -8.44
N VAL A 60 -9.73 11.18 -7.96
CA VAL A 60 -8.66 10.16 -8.00
C VAL A 60 -9.05 8.97 -7.14
N SER A 61 -9.53 9.22 -5.92
CA SER A 61 -9.96 8.17 -5.00
C SER A 61 -11.07 7.32 -5.59
N LYS A 62 -12.04 7.94 -6.27
CA LYS A 62 -13.10 7.23 -6.98
C LYS A 62 -12.54 6.38 -8.12
N ALA A 63 -11.70 6.95 -8.96
CA ALA A 63 -11.10 6.25 -10.09
C ALA A 63 -10.24 5.05 -9.64
N HIS A 64 -9.51 5.17 -8.53
CA HIS A 64 -8.74 4.06 -7.96
C HIS A 64 -9.64 2.93 -7.42
N ARG A 65 -10.70 3.26 -6.68
CA ARG A 65 -11.66 2.25 -6.17
C ARG A 65 -12.31 1.45 -7.28
N GLU A 66 -12.62 2.08 -8.41
CA GLU A 66 -13.21 1.41 -9.58
C GLU A 66 -12.23 0.41 -10.24
N LYS A 67 -10.92 0.56 -10.03
CA LYS A 67 -9.89 -0.35 -10.53
C LYS A 67 -9.57 -1.48 -9.57
N GLN A 68 -9.95 -1.35 -8.29
CA GLN A 68 -9.66 -2.36 -7.29
C GLN A 68 -10.47 -3.62 -7.57
N VAL A 69 -9.79 -4.75 -7.73
CA VAL A 69 -10.43 -6.03 -8.02
C VAL A 69 -10.37 -6.99 -6.84
N PRO A 70 -11.38 -7.86 -6.66
CA PRO A 70 -11.35 -8.89 -5.64
C PRO A 70 -10.42 -10.05 -6.04
N LEU A 71 -10.06 -10.88 -5.06
CA LEU A 71 -9.19 -12.05 -5.27
C LEU A 71 -9.67 -12.98 -6.39
N VAL A 72 -10.98 -13.22 -6.49
CA VAL A 72 -11.57 -14.08 -7.54
C VAL A 72 -11.18 -13.63 -8.95
N ARG A 73 -10.98 -12.32 -9.17
CA ARG A 73 -10.56 -11.78 -10.46
C ARG A 73 -9.17 -12.22 -10.85
N ILE A 74 -8.28 -12.43 -9.88
CA ILE A 74 -6.91 -12.92 -10.13
C ILE A 74 -6.97 -14.37 -10.61
N LEU A 75 -7.79 -15.19 -9.97
CA LEU A 75 -7.99 -16.58 -10.35
C LEU A 75 -8.55 -16.70 -11.77
N GLU A 76 -9.48 -15.82 -12.16
CA GLU A 76 -10.01 -15.74 -13.53
C GLU A 76 -8.95 -15.36 -14.57
N ARG A 77 -8.05 -14.42 -14.22
CA ARG A 77 -6.98 -13.95 -15.13
C ARG A 77 -5.81 -14.92 -15.20
N GLY A 78 -5.60 -15.74 -14.18
CA GLY A 78 -4.51 -16.70 -14.09
C GLY A 78 -3.11 -16.08 -14.01
N SER A 79 -2.99 -14.77 -13.86
CA SER A 79 -1.70 -14.08 -13.75
C SER A 79 -1.77 -12.80 -12.91
N LEU A 80 -0.67 -12.48 -12.24
CA LEU A 80 -0.52 -11.30 -11.39
C LEU A 80 0.90 -10.72 -11.49
N LEU A 81 1.01 -9.44 -11.81
CA LEU A 81 2.28 -8.69 -11.78
C LEU A 81 2.39 -7.90 -10.47
N VAL A 82 3.43 -8.17 -9.68
CA VAL A 82 3.56 -7.66 -8.31
C VAL A 82 4.70 -6.64 -8.20
N ASP A 83 4.42 -5.51 -7.55
CA ASP A 83 5.44 -4.59 -7.07
C ASP A 83 6.11 -5.14 -5.79
N GLY A 84 7.27 -5.78 -5.91
CA GLY A 84 7.86 -6.52 -4.81
C GLY A 84 8.23 -5.64 -3.61
N TYR A 85 8.83 -4.47 -3.84
CA TYR A 85 9.24 -3.61 -2.74
C TYR A 85 8.05 -2.94 -2.05
N ASN A 86 7.06 -2.44 -2.80
CA ASN A 86 5.89 -1.83 -2.22
C ASN A 86 5.16 -2.79 -1.25
N ILE A 87 4.99 -4.06 -1.67
CA ILE A 87 4.34 -5.08 -0.87
C ILE A 87 5.19 -5.46 0.35
N LEU A 88 6.47 -5.82 0.14
CA LEU A 88 7.33 -6.25 1.24
C LEU A 88 7.55 -5.17 2.28
N LEU A 89 7.74 -3.91 1.86
CA LEU A 89 7.93 -2.79 2.79
C LEU A 89 6.65 -2.49 3.56
N THR A 90 5.47 -2.57 2.94
CA THR A 90 4.19 -2.38 3.64
C THR A 90 3.97 -3.44 4.73
N LEU A 91 4.21 -4.71 4.40
CA LEU A 91 4.13 -5.82 5.37
C LEU A 91 5.16 -5.65 6.49
N LEU A 92 6.39 -5.24 6.15
CA LEU A 92 7.45 -4.99 7.12
C LEU A 92 7.10 -3.83 8.06
N THR A 93 6.55 -2.72 7.54
CA THR A 93 6.09 -1.58 8.34
C THR A 93 5.06 -2.05 9.37
N TYR A 94 4.07 -2.84 8.97
CA TYR A 94 3.10 -3.41 9.90
C TYR A 94 3.78 -4.29 10.96
N ARG A 95 4.73 -5.16 10.57
CA ARG A 95 5.40 -6.08 11.49
C ARG A 95 6.36 -5.42 12.46
N LEU A 96 6.89 -4.26 12.11
CA LEU A 96 7.64 -3.40 13.01
C LEU A 96 6.74 -2.62 13.99
N GLY A 97 5.42 -2.84 13.97
CA GLY A 97 4.47 -2.12 14.80
C GLY A 97 4.36 -0.65 14.41
N ARG A 98 4.66 -0.31 13.14
CA ARG A 98 4.48 1.03 12.60
C ARG A 98 3.12 1.14 11.91
N PRO A 99 2.57 2.37 11.78
CA PRO A 99 1.25 2.58 11.21
C PRO A 99 1.08 2.13 9.75
N VAL A 100 0.00 1.37 9.54
CA VAL A 100 -0.61 1.11 8.23
C VAL A 100 -2.11 1.43 8.35
N PHE A 101 -2.71 1.88 7.27
CA PHE A 101 -4.08 2.41 7.24
C PHE A 101 -4.68 2.26 5.85
N LEU A 102 -6.01 2.23 5.77
CA LEU A 102 -6.73 2.34 4.51
C LEU A 102 -6.83 3.81 4.13
N SER A 103 -6.35 4.10 2.93
CA SER A 103 -6.42 5.41 2.31
C SER A 103 -7.84 5.75 1.87
N THR A 104 -8.08 7.01 1.53
CA THR A 104 -9.35 7.50 0.98
C THR A 104 -9.79 6.77 -0.30
N ASP A 105 -8.85 6.16 -1.02
CA ASP A 105 -9.09 5.30 -2.19
C ASP A 105 -9.28 3.81 -1.85
N GLY A 106 -9.29 3.42 -0.58
CA GLY A 106 -9.54 2.05 -0.13
C GLY A 106 -8.32 1.11 -0.15
N PHE A 107 -7.18 1.57 -0.69
CA PHE A 107 -5.94 0.78 -0.66
C PHE A 107 -5.21 0.94 0.68
N LEU A 108 -4.61 -0.15 1.14
CA LEU A 108 -3.73 -0.20 2.28
C LEU A 108 -2.42 0.54 1.97
N ARG A 109 -2.07 1.46 2.86
CA ARG A 109 -0.83 2.21 2.79
C ARG A 109 -0.14 2.24 4.12
N ASP A 110 1.17 2.38 4.05
CA ASP A 110 2.04 2.60 5.16
C ASP A 110 2.52 4.06 5.20
N ILE A 111 3.08 4.50 6.32
CA ILE A 111 3.64 5.85 6.46
C ILE A 111 4.99 6.04 5.73
N GLY A 112 5.51 5.01 5.08
CA GLY A 112 6.79 5.01 4.39
C GLY A 112 7.97 5.19 5.35
N GLY A 113 9.09 5.65 4.78
CA GLY A 113 10.27 6.00 5.56
C GLY A 113 11.14 4.82 5.98
N ILE A 114 10.79 3.58 5.61
CA ILE A 114 11.75 2.47 5.58
C ILE A 114 12.54 2.63 4.27
N HIS A 115 13.56 3.50 4.30
CA HIS A 115 14.52 3.65 3.20
C HIS A 115 15.87 3.12 3.67
N GLY A 116 16.59 2.43 2.80
CA GLY A 116 17.87 1.81 3.14
C GLY A 116 17.71 0.41 3.74
N HIS A 117 18.80 -0.36 3.67
CA HIS A 117 18.93 -1.78 3.99
C HIS A 117 17.86 -2.34 4.93
N ILE A 118 17.22 -3.44 4.54
CA ILE A 118 16.32 -4.20 5.42
C ILE A 118 17.17 -4.82 6.54
N HIS A 119 17.43 -4.05 7.60
CA HIS A 119 18.24 -4.48 8.74
C HIS A 119 17.54 -5.54 9.60
N HIS A 120 16.24 -5.77 9.35
CA HIS A 120 15.41 -6.69 10.09
C HIS A 120 15.25 -8.04 9.37
N VAL A 121 16.36 -8.76 9.14
CA VAL A 121 16.39 -10.01 8.38
C VAL A 121 15.32 -11.01 8.86
N LYS A 122 15.19 -11.22 10.18
CA LYS A 122 14.17 -12.14 10.74
C LYS A 122 12.74 -11.73 10.42
N ILE A 123 12.43 -10.43 10.48
CA ILE A 123 11.09 -9.93 10.18
C ILE A 123 10.85 -9.98 8.67
N LEU A 124 11.88 -9.72 7.85
CA LEU A 124 11.81 -9.89 6.41
C LEU A 124 11.48 -11.34 6.03
N GLU A 125 12.16 -12.31 6.63
CA GLU A 125 11.87 -13.72 6.43
C GLU A 125 10.42 -14.07 6.83
N GLU A 126 9.93 -13.51 7.93
CA GLU A 126 8.54 -13.70 8.38
C GLU A 126 7.52 -13.14 7.37
N VAL A 127 7.74 -11.94 6.83
CA VAL A 127 6.81 -11.34 5.85
C VAL A 127 6.89 -12.02 4.48
N VAL A 128 8.09 -12.48 4.07
CA VAL A 128 8.25 -13.31 2.88
C VAL A 128 7.51 -14.63 3.06
N GLU A 129 7.63 -15.27 4.21
CA GLU A 129 6.89 -16.49 4.52
C GLU A 129 5.37 -16.26 4.46
N ALA A 130 4.88 -15.16 5.03
CA ALA A 130 3.47 -14.78 4.96
C ALA A 130 2.98 -14.60 3.51
N LEU A 131 3.77 -13.91 2.68
CA LEU A 131 3.46 -13.65 1.28
C LEU A 131 3.37 -14.96 0.47
N PHE A 132 4.34 -15.85 0.62
CA PHE A 132 4.36 -17.11 -0.13
C PHE A 132 3.28 -18.09 0.32
N SER A 133 2.97 -18.14 1.62
CA SER A 133 1.86 -18.97 2.12
C SER A 133 0.50 -18.46 1.65
N PHE A 134 0.35 -17.14 1.49
CA PHE A 134 -0.81 -16.56 0.82
C PHE A 134 -0.89 -16.97 -0.66
N PHE A 135 0.21 -16.89 -1.41
CA PHE A 135 0.23 -17.34 -2.81
C PHE A 135 -0.14 -18.81 -2.96
N GLU A 136 0.40 -19.67 -2.10
CA GLU A 136 0.14 -21.11 -2.12
C GLU A 136 -1.31 -21.46 -1.78
N THR A 137 -1.90 -20.77 -0.81
CA THR A 137 -3.24 -21.09 -0.32
C THR A 137 -4.34 -20.41 -1.14
N GLU A 138 -4.16 -19.12 -1.42
CA GLU A 138 -5.24 -18.27 -1.93
C GLU A 138 -5.12 -18.03 -3.45
N LEU A 139 -3.93 -18.24 -4.04
CA LEU A 139 -3.68 -18.06 -5.48
C LEU A 139 -3.11 -19.33 -6.16
N PRO A 140 -3.67 -20.53 -5.93
CA PRO A 140 -3.14 -21.75 -6.50
C PRO A 140 -3.20 -21.71 -8.04
N GLY A 141 -2.07 -22.01 -8.68
CA GLY A 141 -1.95 -22.07 -10.14
C GLY A 141 -1.90 -20.71 -10.86
N VAL A 142 -1.95 -19.59 -10.14
CA VAL A 142 -1.77 -18.26 -10.72
C VAL A 142 -0.30 -18.03 -11.05
N GLY A 143 -0.01 -17.55 -12.26
CA GLY A 143 1.33 -17.12 -12.67
C GLY A 143 1.72 -15.79 -12.02
N ILE A 144 2.64 -15.79 -11.07
CA ILE A 144 3.03 -14.59 -10.31
C ILE A 144 4.39 -14.09 -10.81
N ARG A 145 4.43 -12.85 -11.26
CA ARG A 145 5.69 -12.17 -11.61
C ARG A 145 5.96 -11.06 -10.61
N ILE A 146 7.06 -11.14 -9.87
CA ILE A 146 7.49 -10.09 -8.94
C ILE A 146 8.54 -9.21 -9.61
N LEU A 147 8.30 -7.90 -9.62
CA LEU A 147 9.27 -6.90 -10.08
C LEU A 147 10.00 -6.28 -8.88
N LEU A 148 11.32 -6.17 -9.00
CA LEU A 148 12.16 -5.44 -8.06
C LEU A 148 12.94 -4.36 -8.81
N ASP A 149 13.05 -3.18 -8.18
CA ASP A 149 13.84 -2.07 -8.71
C ASP A 149 15.34 -2.34 -8.56
N ARG A 150 16.06 -2.29 -9.67
CA ARG A 150 17.52 -2.48 -9.74
C ARG A 150 18.31 -1.47 -8.90
N PRO A 151 17.97 -0.16 -8.88
CA PRO A 151 18.71 0.81 -8.08
C PRO A 151 18.64 0.58 -6.57
N VAL A 152 17.76 -0.31 -6.10
CA VAL A 152 17.70 -0.67 -4.68
C VAL A 152 18.82 -1.67 -4.35
N SER A 153 19.64 -1.33 -3.34
CA SER A 153 20.73 -2.18 -2.87
C SER A 153 20.25 -3.60 -2.54
N HIS A 154 21.04 -4.60 -2.93
CA HIS A 154 20.76 -6.03 -2.73
C HIS A 154 19.49 -6.56 -3.42
N SER A 155 18.97 -5.84 -4.42
CA SER A 155 17.83 -6.30 -5.24
C SER A 155 18.08 -7.66 -5.89
N GLY A 156 19.31 -7.94 -6.35
CA GLY A 156 19.69 -9.25 -6.90
C GLY A 156 19.69 -10.39 -5.88
N ASP A 157 20.16 -10.13 -4.65
CA ASP A 157 20.18 -11.12 -3.57
C ASP A 157 18.76 -11.47 -3.13
N LEU A 158 17.93 -10.44 -2.97
CA LEU A 158 16.51 -10.60 -2.66
C LEU A 158 15.78 -11.34 -3.79
N ALA A 159 16.02 -10.97 -5.06
CA ALA A 159 15.43 -11.64 -6.20
C ALA A 159 15.73 -13.14 -6.20
N SER A 160 17.00 -13.49 -5.98
CA SER A 160 17.45 -14.88 -5.89
C SER A 160 16.80 -15.62 -4.72
N ALA A 161 16.66 -14.96 -3.56
CA ALA A 161 16.00 -15.53 -2.39
C ALA A 161 14.51 -15.79 -2.63
N LEU A 162 13.80 -14.83 -3.24
CA LEU A 162 12.39 -14.97 -3.59
C LEU A 162 12.18 -16.02 -4.69
N GLN A 163 13.04 -16.08 -5.71
CA GLN A 163 12.95 -17.10 -6.76
C GLN A 163 13.06 -18.51 -6.18
N ARG A 164 14.02 -18.75 -5.28
CA ARG A 164 14.14 -20.04 -4.58
C ARG A 164 12.88 -20.44 -3.82
N ARG A 165 12.09 -19.47 -3.31
CA ARG A 165 10.81 -19.77 -2.63
C ARG A 165 9.73 -20.23 -3.61
N PHE A 166 9.70 -19.69 -4.83
CA PHE A 166 8.84 -20.23 -5.90
C PHE A 166 9.22 -21.67 -6.21
N ASP A 167 10.51 -21.93 -6.45
CA ASP A 167 11.02 -23.24 -6.86
C ASP A 167 10.75 -24.32 -5.80
N VAL A 168 11.07 -24.05 -4.53
CA VAL A 168 10.89 -25.01 -3.42
C VAL A 168 9.42 -25.35 -3.16
N ARG A 169 8.50 -24.39 -3.38
CA ARG A 169 7.06 -24.61 -3.19
C ARG A 169 6.34 -25.10 -4.44
N GLY A 170 7.03 -25.20 -5.57
CA GLY A 170 6.41 -25.57 -6.85
C GLY A 170 5.35 -24.56 -7.32
N LEU A 171 5.49 -23.28 -6.94
CA LEU A 171 4.57 -22.23 -7.36
C LEU A 171 4.95 -21.70 -8.74
N ALA A 172 3.95 -21.42 -9.57
CA ALA A 172 4.15 -20.82 -10.88
C ALA A 172 4.51 -19.33 -10.73
N GLY A 173 5.79 -19.00 -10.73
CA GLY A 173 6.20 -17.61 -10.68
C GLY A 173 7.67 -17.34 -10.95
N GLU A 174 7.95 -16.07 -11.20
CA GLU A 174 9.29 -15.57 -11.49
C GLU A 174 9.54 -14.23 -10.79
N VAL A 175 10.81 -13.96 -10.53
CA VAL A 175 11.27 -12.67 -9.98
C VAL A 175 12.23 -12.02 -10.96
N SER A 176 11.94 -10.78 -11.35
CA SER A 176 12.78 -10.03 -12.27
C SER A 176 13.20 -8.68 -11.70
N VAL A 177 14.45 -8.30 -11.97
CA VAL A 177 15.02 -7.01 -11.56
C VAL A 177 15.05 -6.09 -12.77
N CYS A 178 14.40 -4.94 -12.67
CA CYS A 178 14.24 -3.98 -13.77
C CYS A 178 14.71 -2.58 -13.37
N ASP A 179 14.96 -1.69 -14.35
CA ASP A 179 15.41 -0.31 -14.04
C ASP A 179 14.35 0.50 -13.29
N SER A 180 13.08 0.24 -13.60
CA SER A 180 11.94 0.86 -12.92
C SER A 180 10.74 -0.08 -12.94
N ALA A 181 10.41 -0.67 -11.79
CA ALA A 181 9.21 -1.47 -11.60
C ALA A 181 7.97 -0.61 -11.87
N ASP A 182 7.99 0.63 -11.39
CA ASP A 182 6.99 1.66 -11.64
C ASP A 182 6.66 1.83 -13.14
N TYR A 183 7.69 1.89 -13.99
CA TYR A 183 7.52 2.05 -15.43
C TYR A 183 6.89 0.80 -16.07
N GLU A 184 7.37 -0.39 -15.69
CA GLU A 184 6.84 -1.67 -16.18
C GLU A 184 5.37 -1.86 -15.77
N LEU A 185 5.04 -1.56 -14.50
CA LEU A 185 3.68 -1.68 -13.97
C LEU A 185 2.70 -0.71 -14.65
N LYS A 186 3.11 0.55 -14.90
CA LYS A 186 2.26 1.54 -15.57
C LYS A 186 1.92 1.18 -17.02
N ARG A 187 2.74 0.34 -17.66
CA ARG A 187 2.54 -0.15 -19.03
C ARG A 187 1.98 -1.58 -19.09
N ALA A 188 1.85 -2.22 -17.94
CA ALA A 188 1.32 -3.55 -17.83
C ALA A 188 -0.14 -3.56 -18.32
N GLY A 189 -0.38 -4.25 -19.44
CA GLY A 189 -1.74 -4.56 -19.92
C GLY A 189 -2.39 -5.71 -19.16
N VAL A 190 -1.89 -6.03 -17.97
CA VAL A 190 -2.28 -7.16 -17.12
C VAL A 190 -2.68 -6.67 -15.73
N LEU A 191 -3.29 -7.55 -14.93
CA LEU A 191 -3.67 -7.26 -13.55
C LEU A 191 -2.41 -7.10 -12.70
N ILE A 192 -2.32 -5.97 -11.98
CA ILE A 192 -1.17 -5.64 -11.14
C ILE A 192 -1.51 -5.67 -9.64
N ALA A 193 -0.52 -5.95 -8.79
CA ALA A 193 -0.59 -5.78 -7.35
C ALA A 193 0.31 -4.63 -6.90
N THR A 194 -0.30 -3.52 -6.52
CA THR A 194 0.37 -2.32 -6.01
C THR A 194 -0.63 -1.47 -5.23
N SER A 195 -0.11 -0.66 -4.29
CA SER A 195 -0.86 0.43 -3.66
C SER A 195 -0.28 1.82 -3.99
N ASP A 196 0.68 1.92 -4.93
CA ASP A 196 1.25 3.21 -5.32
C ASP A 196 0.26 4.05 -6.16
N SER A 197 0.01 5.29 -5.75
CA SER A 197 -0.99 6.15 -6.39
C SER A 197 -0.66 6.48 -7.85
N ALA A 198 0.62 6.68 -8.17
CA ALA A 198 1.06 7.04 -9.50
C ALA A 198 0.94 5.85 -10.46
N VAL A 199 1.20 4.63 -9.96
CA VAL A 199 0.97 3.39 -10.72
C VAL A 199 -0.54 3.14 -10.89
N LEU A 200 -1.32 3.20 -9.80
CA LEU A 200 -2.78 3.02 -9.83
C LEU A 200 -3.48 3.99 -10.78
N SER A 201 -3.00 5.23 -10.88
CA SER A 201 -3.55 6.23 -11.82
C SER A 201 -3.48 5.79 -13.28
N ARG A 202 -2.48 4.97 -13.65
CA ARG A 202 -2.26 4.49 -15.04
C ARG A 202 -2.73 3.06 -15.27
N ALA A 203 -2.87 2.27 -14.21
CA ALA A 203 -3.30 0.87 -14.28
C ALA A 203 -4.74 0.71 -14.79
N GLY A 204 -5.04 -0.46 -15.36
CA GLY A 204 -6.40 -0.88 -15.72
C GLY A 204 -7.15 -1.53 -14.55
N GLU A 205 -6.65 -2.66 -14.07
CA GLU A 205 -7.15 -3.40 -12.90
C GLU A 205 -6.01 -3.54 -11.88
N ALA A 206 -6.30 -3.39 -10.59
CA ALA A 206 -5.30 -3.46 -9.52
C ALA A 206 -5.80 -4.24 -8.30
N PHE A 207 -4.90 -5.00 -7.67
CA PHE A 207 -5.17 -5.79 -6.48
C PHE A 207 -4.34 -5.31 -5.29
N ASP A 208 -4.98 -5.17 -4.14
CA ASP A 208 -4.30 -4.78 -2.90
C ASP A 208 -3.70 -6.00 -2.19
N LEU A 209 -2.60 -6.52 -2.75
CA LEU A 209 -1.97 -7.73 -2.24
C LEU A 209 -1.53 -7.60 -0.78
N ALA A 210 -1.01 -6.44 -0.36
CA ALA A 210 -0.56 -6.23 1.01
C ALA A 210 -1.73 -6.30 2.00
N PHE A 211 -2.88 -5.69 1.67
CA PHE A 211 -4.10 -5.82 2.48
C PHE A 211 -4.54 -7.27 2.65
N HIS A 212 -4.56 -8.03 1.55
CA HIS A 212 -5.01 -9.42 1.56
C HIS A 212 -4.06 -10.33 2.34
N VAL A 213 -2.74 -10.18 2.17
CA VAL A 213 -1.73 -10.91 2.95
C VAL A 213 -1.82 -10.56 4.43
N LEU A 214 -1.98 -9.28 4.79
CA LEU A 214 -2.15 -8.87 6.19
C LEU A 214 -3.40 -9.50 6.81
N SER A 215 -4.51 -9.46 6.08
CA SER A 215 -5.80 -10.00 6.53
C SER A 215 -5.76 -11.51 6.72
N TYR A 216 -5.09 -12.22 5.80
CA TYR A 216 -4.88 -13.68 5.86
C TYR A 216 -3.98 -14.08 7.02
N ARG A 217 -2.83 -13.42 7.20
CA ARG A 217 -1.78 -13.91 8.11
C ARG A 217 -1.91 -13.38 9.54
N TYR A 218 -2.33 -12.13 9.70
CA TYR A 218 -2.23 -11.40 10.97
C TYR A 218 -3.58 -10.99 11.57
N HIS A 219 -4.68 -11.13 10.81
CA HIS A 219 -6.04 -10.82 11.25
C HIS A 219 -6.13 -9.51 12.06
N PRO A 220 -5.71 -8.37 11.48
CA PRO A 220 -5.69 -7.10 12.20
C PRO A 220 -7.11 -6.76 12.68
N LYS A 221 -7.27 -6.59 14.01
CA LYS A 221 -8.59 -6.39 14.64
C LYS A 221 -9.37 -5.22 14.02
N ARG A 222 -8.68 -4.13 13.67
CA ARG A 222 -9.23 -2.97 12.96
C ARG A 222 -8.09 -2.13 12.39
N LEU A 223 -8.16 -1.82 11.10
CA LEU A 223 -7.30 -0.84 10.46
C LEU A 223 -8.00 0.54 10.47
N PRO A 224 -7.27 1.64 10.73
CA PRO A 224 -7.79 2.97 10.49
C PRO A 224 -8.18 3.13 9.03
N ASP A 225 -9.37 3.70 8.78
CA ASP A 225 -9.93 3.90 7.44
C ASP A 225 -10.23 5.38 7.25
N LEU A 226 -9.38 6.06 6.49
CA LEU A 226 -9.51 7.50 6.27
C LEU A 226 -10.79 7.85 5.50
N GLY A 227 -11.20 7.03 4.53
CA GLY A 227 -12.45 7.26 3.80
C GLY A 227 -13.65 7.27 4.73
N ARG A 228 -13.71 6.29 5.64
CA ARG A 228 -14.75 6.22 6.67
C ARG A 228 -14.64 7.36 7.67
N LEU A 229 -13.46 7.60 8.24
CA LEU A 229 -13.24 8.63 9.28
C LEU A 229 -13.61 10.03 8.80
N LEU A 230 -13.29 10.37 7.55
CA LEU A 230 -13.61 11.68 6.98
C LEU A 230 -15.11 11.84 6.66
N SER A 231 -15.82 10.74 6.43
CA SER A 231 -17.26 10.76 6.13
C SER A 231 -18.17 10.89 7.36
N LEU A 232 -17.73 10.41 8.53
CA LEU A 232 -18.57 10.31 9.74
C LEU A 232 -18.91 11.66 10.38
N GLU A 233 -18.02 12.66 10.31
CA GLU A 233 -18.25 13.96 10.96
C GLU A 233 -19.05 14.95 10.12
N ARG A 234 -19.27 14.69 8.82
CA ARG A 234 -20.18 15.52 8.00
C ARG A 234 -21.64 15.47 8.49
N LYS A 235 -22.02 14.43 9.25
CA LYS A 235 -23.37 14.29 9.81
C LYS A 235 -23.60 15.09 11.11
N GLY A 236 -22.57 15.75 11.66
CA GLY A 236 -22.65 16.53 12.90
C GLY A 236 -22.74 18.05 12.72
N SER A 237 -22.70 18.56 11.49
CA SER A 237 -22.66 20.00 11.19
C SER A 237 -23.87 20.51 10.41
N SER A 238 -24.94 19.72 10.37
CA SER A 238 -26.26 20.12 9.87
C SER A 238 -27.26 20.01 11.01
N SER A 239 -27.23 21.00 11.90
CA SER A 239 -28.21 21.24 12.96
C SER A 239 -28.31 22.73 13.19
#